data_AF-A0A951EVH0-F1
#
_entry.id   AF-A0A951EVH0-F1
#
_cell.length_a   1.000
_cell.length_b   1.000
_cell.length_c   1.000
_cell.angle_alpha   90.00
_cell.angle_beta   90.00
_cell.angle_gamma   90.00
#
_symmetry.space_group_name_H-M   'P 1'
#
loop_
_entity.id
_entity.type
_entity.pdbx_description
1 polymer ?
#
loop_
_entity_poly.entity_id
_entity_poly.type
_entity_poly.pdbx_seq_one_letter_code
_entity_poly.pdbx_strand_id
1 'polypeptide(L)'
;QVEHTTDSLMMRNADLNEMIQWAYKVQPYEIAAGNRLGGRRYDLRAKSAEPVSIAQLRVMLQNLLANRFKLATHREPKRTSVYELVIAKGGPKLPPEKSGTLPASYVRESLPRVENGGFVFSNISMAEFAEQLSQLRPIGQPVLDRTGIAGIYDIALKYAASAILQPDGPSLFTLLEEQLGLKLIGAKEMLPILVVDHVEPPSAD
;
A
#
# COMPACT_ATOMS: atom_id res chain seq x y z
N GLN A 1 1.54 -5.51 -15.70
CA GLN A 1 0.84 -4.21 -15.75
C GLN A 1 -0.63 -4.45 -15.44
N VAL A 2 -1.22 -3.67 -14.55
CA VAL A 2 -2.63 -3.78 -14.16
C VAL A 2 -3.37 -2.57 -14.72
N GLU A 3 -4.33 -2.82 -15.60
CA GLU A 3 -5.23 -1.84 -16.17
C GLU A 3 -6.65 -2.20 -15.77
N HIS A 4 -7.44 -1.23 -15.33
CA HIS A 4 -8.82 -1.46 -14.99
C HIS A 4 -9.70 -0.28 -15.42
N THR A 5 -10.88 -0.61 -15.92
CA THR A 5 -12.00 0.27 -16.18
C THR A 5 -13.16 -0.15 -15.28
N THR A 6 -14.28 0.57 -15.28
CA THR A 6 -15.45 0.17 -14.50
C THR A 6 -16.05 -1.16 -14.98
N ASP A 7 -15.80 -1.57 -16.22
CA ASP A 7 -16.34 -2.79 -16.84
C ASP A 7 -15.31 -3.90 -17.09
N SER A 8 -14.01 -3.63 -16.87
CA SER A 8 -12.97 -4.61 -17.15
C SER A 8 -11.74 -4.50 -16.26
N LEU A 9 -11.12 -5.64 -15.99
CA LEU A 9 -9.82 -5.75 -15.35
C LEU A 9 -8.89 -6.55 -16.26
N MET A 10 -7.75 -5.97 -16.59
CA MET A 10 -6.69 -6.60 -17.37
C MET A 10 -5.39 -6.59 -16.58
N MET A 11 -4.86 -7.77 -16.29
CA MET A 11 -3.54 -7.95 -15.68
C MET A 11 -2.66 -8.67 -16.69
N ARG A 12 -1.64 -7.97 -17.20
CA ARG A 12 -0.69 -8.54 -18.17
C ARG A 12 0.61 -8.93 -17.52
N ASN A 13 1.11 -10.11 -17.88
CA ASN A 13 2.36 -10.69 -17.41
C ASN A 13 2.46 -10.63 -15.87
N ALA A 14 1.35 -10.94 -15.20
CA ALA A 14 1.21 -10.80 -13.76
C ALA A 14 1.38 -12.16 -13.08
N ASP A 15 2.12 -12.19 -11.97
CA ASP A 15 2.19 -13.40 -11.14
C ASP A 15 1.00 -13.47 -10.16
N LEU A 16 0.78 -14.64 -9.55
CA LEU A 16 -0.32 -14.85 -8.63
C LEU A 16 -0.19 -13.96 -7.37
N ASN A 17 1.02 -13.60 -6.97
CA ASN A 17 1.25 -12.73 -5.83
C ASN A 17 0.76 -11.30 -6.13
N GLU A 18 1.00 -10.77 -7.32
CA GLU A 18 0.45 -9.48 -7.78
C GLU A 18 -1.08 -9.50 -7.87
N MET A 19 -1.66 -10.62 -8.31
CA MET A 19 -3.12 -10.81 -8.34
C MET A 19 -3.73 -10.82 -6.94
N ILE A 20 -3.13 -11.52 -5.98
CA ILE A 20 -3.58 -11.56 -4.59
C ILE A 20 -3.47 -10.18 -3.94
N GLN A 21 -2.35 -9.48 -4.10
CA GLN A 21 -2.19 -8.13 -3.57
C GLN A 21 -3.30 -7.19 -4.02
N TRP A 22 -3.63 -7.22 -5.33
CA TRP A 22 -4.68 -6.38 -5.88
C TRP A 22 -6.08 -6.79 -5.40
N ALA A 23 -6.38 -8.10 -5.41
CA ALA A 23 -7.66 -8.67 -4.99
C ALA A 23 -7.99 -8.39 -3.52
N TYR A 24 -7.00 -8.52 -2.63
CA TYR A 24 -7.22 -8.42 -1.18
C TYR A 24 -6.81 -7.06 -0.59
N LYS A 25 -6.32 -6.14 -1.42
CA LYS A 25 -5.77 -4.84 -1.02
C LYS A 25 -4.72 -4.98 0.09
N VAL A 26 -3.75 -5.87 -0.15
CA VAL A 26 -2.65 -6.16 0.78
C VAL A 26 -1.31 -5.88 0.13
N GLN A 27 -0.31 -5.53 0.93
CA GLN A 27 1.07 -5.31 0.51
C GLN A 27 1.86 -6.63 0.49
N PRO A 28 3.03 -6.69 -0.19
CA PRO A 28 3.84 -7.90 -0.26
C PRO A 28 4.19 -8.50 1.12
N TYR A 29 4.47 -7.64 2.11
CA TYR A 29 4.83 -8.05 3.47
C TYR A 29 3.64 -8.55 4.30
N GLU A 30 2.41 -8.31 3.86
CA GLU A 30 1.18 -8.77 4.52
C GLU A 30 0.73 -10.14 4.02
N ILE A 31 1.43 -10.73 3.05
CA ILE A 31 1.12 -12.05 2.50
C ILE A 31 2.12 -13.09 3.04
N ALA A 32 1.59 -14.14 3.65
CA ALA A 32 2.37 -15.33 4.00
C ALA A 32 1.95 -16.50 3.10
N ALA A 33 2.76 -16.79 2.08
CA ALA A 33 2.47 -17.89 1.17
C ALA A 33 3.54 -18.99 1.11
N GLY A 34 4.69 -18.79 1.74
CA GLY A 34 5.82 -19.71 1.65
C GLY A 34 6.28 -19.87 0.19
N ASN A 35 6.48 -21.11 -0.26
CA ASN A 35 6.87 -21.44 -1.64
C ASN A 35 5.69 -21.68 -2.60
N ARG A 36 4.43 -21.47 -2.16
CA ARG A 36 3.23 -21.87 -2.90
C ARG A 36 2.95 -21.05 -4.17
N LEU A 37 3.31 -19.77 -4.19
CA LEU A 37 2.92 -18.86 -5.28
C LEU A 37 3.72 -19.04 -6.57
N GLY A 38 4.80 -19.83 -6.55
CA GLY A 38 5.65 -20.09 -7.71
C GLY A 38 6.17 -18.79 -8.37
N GLY A 39 6.68 -18.92 -9.60
CA GLY A 39 7.14 -17.79 -10.41
C GLY A 39 6.44 -17.68 -11.77
N ARG A 40 5.30 -18.38 -11.94
CA ARG A 40 4.56 -18.38 -13.20
C ARG A 40 3.81 -17.06 -13.36
N ARG A 41 3.80 -16.56 -14.59
CA ARG A 41 3.11 -15.33 -14.97
C ARG A 41 1.98 -15.64 -15.92
N TYR A 42 0.92 -14.84 -15.81
CA TYR A 42 -0.34 -15.05 -16.49
C TYR A 42 -0.86 -13.73 -17.06
N ASP A 43 -1.61 -13.84 -18.15
CA ASP A 43 -2.46 -12.76 -18.64
C ASP A 43 -3.89 -13.05 -18.18
N LEU A 44 -4.42 -12.17 -17.33
CA LEU A 44 -5.78 -12.25 -16.83
C LEU A 44 -6.62 -11.15 -17.47
N ARG A 45 -7.74 -11.54 -18.08
CA ARG A 45 -8.76 -10.61 -18.55
C ARG A 45 -10.10 -10.98 -17.94
N ALA A 46 -10.60 -10.11 -17.07
CA ALA A 46 -11.94 -10.20 -16.52
C ALA A 46 -12.81 -9.07 -17.07
N LYS A 47 -14.07 -9.38 -17.36
CA LYS A 47 -15.09 -8.41 -17.77
C LYS A 47 -16.31 -8.57 -16.86
N SER A 48 -16.95 -7.47 -16.50
CA SER A 48 -18.27 -7.47 -15.91
C SER A 48 -19.32 -7.17 -17.00
N ALA A 49 -20.55 -7.64 -16.80
CA ALA A 49 -21.65 -7.37 -17.74
C ALA A 49 -22.08 -5.90 -17.70
N GLU A 50 -21.97 -5.27 -16.53
CA GLU A 50 -22.25 -3.86 -16.29
C GLU A 50 -21.04 -3.18 -15.62
N PRO A 51 -20.91 -1.85 -15.73
CA PRO A 51 -19.93 -1.09 -14.95
C PRO A 51 -20.12 -1.33 -13.44
N VAL A 52 -19.07 -1.76 -12.76
CA VAL A 52 -19.04 -2.01 -11.32
C VAL A 52 -17.97 -1.15 -10.63
N SER A 53 -18.07 -1.03 -9.31
CA SER A 53 -17.03 -0.36 -8.51
C SER A 53 -15.73 -1.17 -8.49
N ILE A 54 -14.60 -0.51 -8.26
CA ILE A 54 -13.29 -1.19 -8.08
C ILE A 54 -13.34 -2.20 -6.93
N ALA A 55 -14.03 -1.87 -5.84
CA ALA A 55 -14.23 -2.79 -4.72
C ALA A 55 -14.93 -4.08 -5.16
N GLN A 56 -15.89 -3.98 -6.08
CA GLN A 56 -16.59 -5.14 -6.62
C GLN A 56 -15.73 -5.91 -7.63
N LEU A 57 -14.91 -5.24 -8.46
CA LEU A 57 -13.91 -5.92 -9.30
C LEU A 57 -12.93 -6.76 -8.47
N ARG A 58 -12.50 -6.26 -7.31
CA ARG A 58 -11.65 -7.00 -6.36
C ARG A 58 -12.33 -8.28 -5.87
N VAL A 59 -13.60 -8.20 -5.47
CA VAL A 59 -14.39 -9.38 -5.06
C VAL A 59 -14.54 -10.38 -6.22
N MET A 60 -14.80 -9.89 -7.44
CA MET A 60 -14.86 -10.75 -8.62
C MET A 60 -13.52 -11.44 -8.90
N LEU A 61 -12.40 -10.73 -8.73
CA LEU A 61 -11.07 -11.32 -8.86
C LEU A 61 -10.82 -12.37 -7.77
N GLN A 62 -11.19 -12.12 -6.51
CA GLN A 62 -11.08 -13.12 -5.44
C GLN A 62 -11.81 -14.42 -5.82
N ASN A 63 -13.04 -14.31 -6.33
CA ASN A 63 -13.82 -15.47 -6.79
C ASN A 63 -13.16 -16.17 -7.99
N LEU A 64 -12.61 -15.43 -8.95
CA LEU A 64 -11.89 -15.99 -10.07
C LEU A 64 -10.65 -16.77 -9.61
N LEU A 65 -9.86 -16.19 -8.69
CA LEU A 65 -8.68 -16.84 -8.12
C LEU A 65 -9.05 -18.11 -7.34
N ALA A 66 -10.11 -18.07 -6.54
CA ALA A 66 -10.63 -19.24 -5.83
C ALA A 66 -11.08 -20.34 -6.81
N ASN A 67 -11.74 -19.99 -7.90
CA ASN A 67 -12.26 -20.97 -8.85
C ASN A 67 -11.17 -21.58 -9.74
N ARG A 68 -10.32 -20.73 -10.32
CA ARG A 68 -9.30 -21.12 -11.32
C ARG A 68 -8.07 -21.71 -10.67
N PHE A 69 -7.56 -21.08 -9.61
CA PHE A 69 -6.31 -21.46 -8.94
C PHE A 69 -6.54 -22.22 -7.64
N LYS A 70 -7.81 -22.55 -7.31
CA LYS A 70 -8.19 -23.17 -6.02
C LYS A 70 -7.62 -22.41 -4.82
N LEU A 71 -7.50 -21.08 -4.96
CA LEU A 71 -6.91 -20.23 -3.94
C LEU A 71 -7.76 -20.29 -2.67
N ALA A 72 -7.16 -20.76 -1.58
CA ALA A 72 -7.71 -20.69 -0.24
C ALA A 72 -6.84 -19.77 0.63
N THR A 73 -7.48 -18.86 1.37
CA THR A 73 -6.78 -17.92 2.25
C THR A 73 -7.53 -17.72 3.57
N HIS A 74 -6.80 -17.32 4.60
CA HIS A 74 -7.37 -16.81 5.85
C HIS A 74 -6.52 -15.67 6.40
N ARG A 75 -7.03 -14.97 7.42
CA ARG A 75 -6.25 -13.96 8.16
C ARG A 75 -5.85 -14.49 9.52
N GLU A 76 -4.58 -14.30 9.90
CA GLU A 76 -4.08 -14.63 11.23
C GLU A 76 -3.20 -13.51 11.78
N PRO A 77 -3.17 -13.31 13.11
CA PRO A 77 -2.27 -12.34 13.72
C PRO A 77 -0.83 -12.89 13.71
N LYS A 78 0.09 -12.15 13.09
CA LYS A 78 1.52 -12.50 13.06
C LYS A 78 2.38 -11.37 13.59
N ARG A 79 3.44 -11.75 14.30
CA ARG A 79 4.47 -10.82 14.76
C ARG A 79 5.29 -10.35 13.57
N THR A 80 5.13 -9.09 13.20
CA THR A 80 5.70 -8.48 12.00
C THR A 80 6.60 -7.32 12.38
N SER A 81 7.73 -7.17 11.69
CA SER A 81 8.57 -5.98 11.82
C SER A 81 7.88 -4.80 11.16
N VAL A 82 7.75 -3.70 11.90
CA VAL A 82 7.07 -2.47 11.46
C VAL A 82 7.96 -1.28 11.74
N TYR A 83 7.61 -0.15 11.14
CA TYR A 83 8.03 1.15 11.62
C TYR A 83 6.90 1.81 12.40
N GLU A 84 7.24 2.52 13.47
CA GLU A 84 6.35 3.48 14.09
C GLU A 84 6.77 4.89 13.66
N LEU A 85 5.81 5.65 13.11
CA LEU A 85 5.97 7.07 12.85
C LEU A 85 5.76 7.82 14.16
N VAL A 86 6.81 8.45 14.65
CA VAL A 86 6.82 9.18 15.92
C VAL A 86 7.39 10.57 15.74
N ILE A 87 7.15 11.44 16.71
CA ILE A 87 7.75 12.79 16.73
C ILE A 87 9.26 12.65 17.00
N ALA A 88 10.06 13.33 16.19
CA ALA A 88 11.51 13.39 16.33
C ALA A 88 11.92 14.37 17.45
N LYS A 89 13.21 14.36 17.79
CA LYS A 89 13.74 15.35 18.75
C LYS A 89 13.64 16.74 18.11
N GLY A 90 13.04 17.69 18.83
CA GLY A 90 12.77 19.04 18.32
C GLY A 90 11.32 19.32 17.93
N GLY A 91 10.44 18.31 17.98
CA GLY A 91 9.01 18.48 17.78
C GLY A 91 8.57 18.48 16.30
N PRO A 92 7.25 18.42 16.05
CA PRO A 92 6.71 18.35 14.70
C PRO A 92 6.89 19.70 13.97
N LYS A 93 7.34 19.62 12.72
CA LYS A 93 7.49 20.73 11.78
C LYS A 93 6.46 20.60 10.66
N LEU A 94 5.20 20.49 11.05
CA LEU A 94 4.10 20.34 10.10
C LEU A 94 3.63 21.70 9.58
N PRO A 95 3.13 21.75 8.33
CA PRO A 95 2.39 22.93 7.87
C PRO A 95 1.14 23.14 8.72
N PRO A 96 0.52 24.33 8.65
CA PRO A 96 -0.72 24.61 9.37
C PRO A 96 -1.78 23.55 9.07
N GLU A 97 -2.53 23.15 10.10
CA GLU A 97 -3.68 22.28 9.93
C GLU A 97 -4.69 22.92 8.98
N LYS A 98 -5.21 22.13 8.05
CA LYS A 98 -6.33 22.55 7.21
C LYS A 98 -7.63 22.47 7.99
N SER A 99 -8.37 23.57 7.97
CA SER A 99 -9.78 23.55 8.38
C SER A 99 -10.59 22.73 7.37
N GLY A 100 -11.06 21.57 7.79
CA GLY A 100 -11.91 20.70 6.97
C GLY A 100 -12.09 19.35 7.65
N THR A 101 -13.07 18.59 7.20
CA THR A 101 -13.19 17.16 7.50
C THR A 101 -12.86 16.40 6.22
N LEU A 102 -12.08 15.32 6.34
CA LEU A 102 -11.94 14.36 5.24
C LEU A 102 -13.35 13.85 4.89
N PRO A 103 -13.80 13.94 3.63
CA PRO A 103 -15.08 13.36 3.29
C PRO A 103 -14.97 11.84 3.49
N ALA A 104 -15.95 11.24 4.17
CA ALA A 104 -15.90 9.84 4.65
C ALA A 104 -15.68 8.78 3.54
N SER A 105 -15.78 9.17 2.27
CA SER A 105 -15.57 8.34 1.09
C SER A 105 -14.20 8.53 0.42
N TYR A 106 -13.26 9.29 0.99
CA TYR A 106 -11.93 9.47 0.41
C TYR A 106 -11.04 8.25 0.62
N VAL A 107 -11.32 7.18 -0.12
CA VAL A 107 -10.29 6.17 -0.40
C VAL A 107 -9.38 6.76 -1.47
N ARG A 108 -8.38 7.56 -1.08
CA ARG A 108 -7.34 7.97 -2.05
C ARG A 108 -6.43 6.78 -2.28
N GLU A 109 -6.80 5.96 -3.27
CA GLU A 109 -5.91 4.97 -3.90
C GLU A 109 -4.76 5.64 -4.70
N SER A 110 -4.55 6.95 -4.51
CA SER A 110 -3.53 7.70 -5.23
C SER A 110 -2.23 7.68 -4.43
N LEU A 111 -1.18 7.15 -5.07
CA LEU A 111 0.21 7.44 -4.72
C LEU A 111 0.40 8.96 -4.54
N PRO A 112 1.36 9.40 -3.72
CA PRO A 112 1.63 10.82 -3.56
C PRO A 112 1.90 11.48 -4.90
N ARG A 113 1.42 12.72 -5.08
CA ARG A 113 1.72 13.49 -6.29
C ARG A 113 3.21 13.80 -6.30
N VAL A 114 3.87 13.56 -7.42
CA VAL A 114 5.26 13.98 -7.60
C VAL A 114 5.28 15.42 -8.08
N GLU A 115 5.94 16.29 -7.32
CA GLU A 115 6.06 17.71 -7.64
C GLU A 115 7.48 18.18 -7.33
N ASN A 116 8.16 18.77 -8.31
CA ASN A 116 9.54 19.29 -8.18
C ASN A 116 10.54 18.28 -7.57
N GLY A 117 10.41 16.99 -7.92
CA GLY A 117 11.28 15.92 -7.38
C GLY A 117 10.98 15.52 -5.94
N GLY A 118 9.91 16.03 -5.34
CA GLY A 118 9.38 15.64 -4.04
C GLY A 118 8.04 14.93 -4.12
N PHE A 119 7.53 14.51 -2.97
CA PHE A 119 6.18 13.99 -2.80
C PHE A 119 5.28 15.02 -2.13
N VAL A 120 4.05 15.14 -2.63
CA VAL A 120 3.00 15.97 -2.04
C VAL A 120 1.82 15.08 -1.67
N PHE A 121 1.48 15.11 -0.39
CA PHE A 121 0.37 14.42 0.24
C PHE A 121 -0.66 15.48 0.63
N SER A 122 -1.76 15.57 -0.10
CA SER A 122 -2.75 16.63 0.12
C SER A 122 -3.97 16.10 0.84
N ASN A 123 -4.47 16.87 1.81
CA ASN A 123 -5.64 16.57 2.60
C ASN A 123 -5.52 15.17 3.24
N ILE A 124 -4.55 15.01 4.13
CA ILE A 124 -4.18 13.72 4.73
C ILE A 124 -4.05 13.83 6.26
N SER A 125 -4.52 12.81 6.98
CA SER A 125 -4.24 12.61 8.41
C SER A 125 -2.87 11.92 8.63
N MET A 126 -2.36 11.92 9.86
CA MET A 126 -1.11 11.19 10.15
C MET A 126 -1.23 9.66 9.94
N ALA A 127 -2.39 9.09 10.26
CA ALA A 127 -2.66 7.66 10.03
C ALA A 127 -2.59 7.31 8.54
N GLU A 128 -3.23 8.11 7.68
CA GLU A 128 -3.18 7.91 6.22
C GLU A 128 -1.78 8.20 5.67
N PHE A 129 -1.08 9.20 6.21
CA PHE A 129 0.29 9.50 5.81
C PHE A 129 1.21 8.31 6.10
N ALA A 130 1.08 7.67 7.27
CA ALA A 130 1.78 6.44 7.60
C ALA A 130 1.42 5.29 6.63
N GLU A 131 0.14 5.08 6.30
CA GLU A 131 -0.27 4.08 5.31
C GLU A 131 0.41 4.33 3.94
N GLN A 132 0.47 5.58 3.48
CA GLN A 132 1.12 5.91 2.20
C GLN A 132 2.65 5.76 2.26
N LEU A 133 3.31 6.09 3.38
CA LEU A 133 4.74 5.83 3.57
C LEU A 133 5.05 4.33 3.47
N SER A 134 4.14 3.48 3.98
CA SER A 134 4.27 2.02 3.93
C SER A 134 4.29 1.45 2.51
N GLN A 135 3.80 2.22 1.53
CA GLN A 135 3.76 1.84 0.11
C GLN A 135 5.02 2.29 -0.64
N LEU A 136 5.85 3.17 -0.03
CA LEU A 136 7.07 3.63 -0.67
C LEU A 136 8.15 2.53 -0.62
N ARG A 137 8.74 2.25 -1.78
CA ARG A 137 9.73 1.16 -1.94
C ARG A 137 10.88 1.16 -0.92
N PRO A 138 11.48 2.31 -0.52
CA PRO A 138 12.54 2.29 0.48
C PRO A 138 12.10 1.88 1.89
N ILE A 139 10.81 1.98 2.22
CA ILE A 139 10.28 1.61 3.53
C ILE A 139 10.00 0.11 3.57
N GLY A 140 9.20 -0.39 2.62
CA GLY A 140 8.95 -1.83 2.41
C GLY A 140 8.38 -2.58 3.61
N GLN A 141 7.82 -1.86 4.60
CA GLN A 141 7.29 -2.38 5.86
C GLN A 141 6.05 -1.57 6.25
N PRO A 142 5.14 -2.14 7.07
CA PRO A 142 4.05 -1.37 7.64
C PRO A 142 4.59 -0.21 8.47
N VAL A 143 3.96 0.95 8.34
CA VAL A 143 4.20 2.13 9.18
C VAL A 143 2.94 2.41 9.99
N LEU A 144 3.09 2.46 11.31
CA LEU A 144 2.01 2.76 12.23
C LEU A 144 2.15 4.18 12.76
N ASP A 145 1.07 4.94 12.74
CA ASP A 145 1.05 6.27 13.35
C ASP A 145 1.06 6.16 14.89
N ARG A 146 2.11 6.70 15.49
CA ARG A 146 2.31 6.85 16.94
C ARG A 146 2.66 8.30 17.30
N THR A 147 2.33 9.25 16.42
CA THR A 147 2.65 10.67 16.61
C THR A 147 1.72 11.33 17.62
N GLY A 148 0.47 10.86 17.72
CA GLY A 148 -0.59 11.51 18.49
C GLY A 148 -1.05 12.86 17.89
N ILE A 149 -0.65 13.18 16.66
CA ILE A 149 -1.01 14.43 15.99
C ILE A 149 -2.35 14.22 15.29
N ALA A 150 -3.38 14.94 15.76
CA ALA A 150 -4.68 15.01 15.12
C ALA A 150 -4.70 16.08 14.02
N GLY A 151 -5.74 16.05 13.18
CA GLY A 151 -5.95 17.06 12.14
C GLY A 151 -5.59 16.57 10.74
N ILE A 152 -5.74 17.47 9.78
CA ILE A 152 -5.56 17.20 8.35
C ILE A 152 -4.54 18.19 7.79
N TYR A 153 -3.64 17.70 6.94
CA TYR A 153 -2.51 18.46 6.46
C TYR A 153 -2.32 18.33 4.95
N ASP A 154 -1.63 19.31 4.36
CA ASP A 154 -0.96 19.17 3.08
C ASP A 154 0.54 19.04 3.33
N ILE A 155 1.06 17.82 3.28
CA ILE A 155 2.45 17.52 3.60
C ILE A 155 3.26 17.47 2.30
N ALA A 156 4.37 18.21 2.26
CA ALA A 156 5.33 18.16 1.17
C ALA A 156 6.67 17.63 1.67
N LEU A 157 7.13 16.51 1.10
CA LEU A 157 8.47 15.96 1.31
C LEU A 157 9.33 16.27 0.09
N LYS A 158 10.11 17.34 0.19
CA LYS A 158 10.98 17.80 -0.90
C LYS A 158 12.11 16.79 -1.13
N TYR A 159 12.48 16.59 -2.40
CA TYR A 159 13.53 15.66 -2.85
C TYR A 159 13.24 14.17 -2.61
N ALA A 160 12.12 13.82 -1.98
CA ALA A 160 11.83 12.43 -1.65
C ALA A 160 11.61 11.55 -2.89
N ALA A 161 11.04 12.06 -3.99
CA ALA A 161 10.94 11.26 -5.21
C ALA A 161 12.32 11.02 -5.84
N SER A 162 13.18 12.04 -5.86
CA SER A 162 14.58 11.92 -6.30
C SER A 162 15.37 10.93 -5.42
N ALA A 163 15.15 10.94 -4.10
CA ALA A 163 15.78 10.02 -3.16
C ALA A 163 15.45 8.55 -3.41
N ILE A 164 14.23 8.25 -3.92
CA ILE A 164 13.86 6.87 -4.28
C ILE A 164 14.52 6.43 -5.59
N LEU A 165 14.77 7.37 -6.50
CA LEU A 165 15.26 7.10 -7.84
C LEU A 165 16.79 7.12 -7.93
N GLN A 166 17.47 7.75 -6.98
CA GLN A 166 18.93 7.94 -6.98
C GLN A 166 19.56 7.21 -5.79
N PRO A 167 20.55 6.32 -6.02
CA PRO A 167 21.25 5.59 -4.96
C PRO A 167 21.92 6.50 -3.92
N ASP A 168 22.41 7.66 -4.36
CA ASP A 168 23.14 8.64 -3.53
C ASP A 168 22.25 9.81 -3.04
N GLY A 169 20.94 9.72 -3.24
CA GLY A 169 19.98 10.72 -2.78
C GLY A 169 19.85 10.77 -1.25
N PRO A 170 19.35 11.88 -0.67
CA PRO A 170 19.14 11.98 0.76
C PRO A 170 18.14 10.92 1.23
N SER A 171 18.44 10.22 2.33
CA SER A 171 17.56 9.17 2.85
C SER A 171 16.17 9.72 3.18
N LEU A 172 15.11 8.99 2.79
CA LEU A 172 13.74 9.33 3.16
C LEU A 172 13.56 9.48 4.69
N PHE A 173 14.30 8.68 5.47
CA PHE A 173 14.31 8.76 6.93
C PHE A 173 14.84 10.12 7.43
N THR A 174 15.91 10.61 6.79
CA THR A 174 16.49 11.92 7.10
C THR A 174 15.54 13.04 6.70
N LEU A 175 14.89 12.95 5.52
CA LEU A 175 13.94 13.96 5.07
C LEU A 175 12.73 14.09 6.01
N LEU A 176 12.20 12.97 6.51
CA LEU A 176 11.13 12.98 7.52
C LEU A 176 11.55 13.74 8.78
N GLU A 177 12.78 13.51 9.26
CA GLU A 177 13.28 14.13 10.49
C GLU A 177 13.59 15.61 10.30
N GLU A 178 14.32 15.97 9.24
CA GLU A 178 14.75 17.33 8.99
C GLU A 178 13.58 18.25 8.62
N GLN A 179 12.69 17.79 7.73
CA GLN A 179 11.63 18.63 7.16
C GLN A 179 10.36 18.60 7.99
N LEU A 180 9.97 17.44 8.53
CA LEU A 180 8.70 17.29 9.24
C LEU A 180 8.89 17.12 10.76
N GLY A 181 10.11 16.94 11.24
CA GLY A 181 10.33 16.63 12.66
C GLY A 181 9.69 15.30 13.06
N LEU A 182 9.58 14.36 12.12
CA LEU A 182 9.02 13.03 12.32
C LEU A 182 10.10 11.98 12.05
N LYS A 183 10.05 10.83 12.71
CA LYS A 183 11.01 9.75 12.48
C LYS A 183 10.30 8.41 12.45
N LEU A 184 10.92 7.46 11.75
CA LEU A 184 10.52 6.06 11.76
C LEU A 184 11.43 5.31 12.72
N ILE A 185 10.83 4.62 13.69
CA ILE A 185 11.57 3.72 14.60
C ILE A 185 11.14 2.28 14.37
N GLY A 186 12.09 1.35 14.35
CA GLY A 186 11.77 -0.06 14.16
C GLY A 186 11.09 -0.65 15.39
N ALA A 187 9.99 -1.38 15.17
CA ALA A 187 9.23 -2.08 16.21
C ALA A 187 8.76 -3.46 15.72
N LYS A 188 8.16 -4.23 16.62
CA LYS A 188 7.50 -5.51 16.30
C LYS A 188 6.09 -5.51 16.84
N GLU A 189 5.12 -5.70 15.95
CA GLU A 189 3.70 -5.63 16.26
C GLU A 189 2.95 -6.87 15.78
N MET A 190 1.81 -7.15 16.41
CA MET A 190 0.90 -8.22 15.96
C MET A 190 -0.06 -7.65 14.92
N LEU A 191 0.16 -7.98 13.65
CA LEU A 191 -0.69 -7.51 12.56
C LEU A 191 -1.43 -8.68 11.90
N PRO A 192 -2.69 -8.47 11.45
CA PRO A 192 -3.42 -9.47 10.68
C PRO A 192 -2.80 -9.60 9.29
N ILE A 193 -2.17 -10.74 9.03
CA ILE A 193 -1.61 -11.08 7.72
C ILE A 193 -2.57 -11.98 6.93
N LEU A 194 -2.49 -11.93 5.61
CA LEU A 194 -3.19 -12.85 4.73
C LEU A 194 -2.32 -14.09 4.51
N VAL A 195 -2.76 -15.23 5.01
CA VAL A 195 -2.11 -16.52 4.80
C VAL A 195 -2.71 -17.17 3.56
N VAL A 196 -1.84 -17.66 2.68
CA VAL A 196 -2.23 -18.50 1.55
C VAL A 196 -2.11 -19.96 1.98
N ASP A 197 -3.26 -20.60 2.15
CA ASP A 197 -3.35 -21.99 2.59
C ASP A 197 -3.07 -22.95 1.45
N HIS A 198 -3.69 -22.67 0.30
CA HIS A 198 -3.69 -23.57 -0.86
C HIS A 198 -3.71 -22.81 -2.18
N VAL A 199 -2.99 -23.35 -3.16
CA VAL A 199 -2.96 -22.89 -4.56
C VAL A 199 -2.69 -24.10 -5.46
N GLU A 200 -3.38 -24.14 -6.59
CA GLU A 200 -3.13 -25.05 -7.70
C GLU A 200 -2.81 -24.26 -8.98
N PRO A 201 -2.13 -24.90 -9.97
CA PRO A 201 -2.09 -24.36 -11.33
C PRO A 201 -3.52 -24.07 -11.83
N PRO A 202 -3.71 -23.00 -12.61
CA PRO A 202 -5.04 -22.67 -13.09
C PRO A 202 -5.59 -23.83 -13.91
N SER A 203 -6.88 -24.14 -13.72
CA SER A 203 -7.59 -25.02 -14.65
C SER A 203 -7.42 -24.50 -16.08
N ALA A 204 -7.13 -25.40 -17.03
CA ALA A 204 -7.12 -25.03 -18.44
C ALA A 204 -8.49 -24.47 -18.84
N ASP A 205 -8.50 -23.35 -19.56
CA ASP A 205 -9.64 -22.91 -20.36
C ASP A 205 -9.56 -23.58 -21.74
#